data_AF-L9XAU6-F1
#
_entry.id   AF-L9XAU6-F1
#
_cell.length_a   1.000
_cell.length_b   1.000
_cell.length_c   1.000
_cell.angle_alpha   90.00
_cell.angle_beta   90.00
_cell.angle_gamma   90.00
#
_symmetry.space_group_name_H-M   'P 1'
#
loop_
_entity.id
_entity.type
_entity.pdbx_description
1 polymer ?
#
loop_
_entity_poly.entity_id
_entity_poly.type
_entity_poly.pdbx_seq_one_letter_code
_entity_poly.pdbx_strand_id
1 'polypeptide(L)'
;MSRDWQADRRAVFDRDDHACRYCETSGDPDEPTALRTVPVGAVPLDGTVHESALVTVCTDCFRRLEAPTTASDGDALESRESLFGLVRTITQTQGDAISDVAAVASLATSLPERLGAGARDGADARGDENENGRDDADESDADGERVDDVAVEYRRHRRDVRLAIDLVDASLERLDAVDDGRFDDDVQRSLETVGEAAAELQTTLRRIVERCETVPAGLGRCHGCFEPLPQEAGKTETTACQTCGLEVRETADWRRDDGAVAFDRLFSAINDDLQSAPSTTTTLTERATALAAQLTA
;
A
#
# COMPACT_ATOMS: atom_id res chain seq x y z
N MET A 1 -26.16 -7.20 9.03
CA MET A 1 -26.41 -8.10 7.88
C MET A 1 -25.13 -8.85 7.62
N SER A 2 -25.15 -10.19 7.58
CA SER A 2 -23.95 -10.99 7.32
C SER A 2 -23.55 -10.78 5.86
N ARG A 3 -22.41 -10.12 5.60
CA ARG A 3 -21.82 -10.06 4.25
C ARG A 3 -21.47 -11.48 3.81
N ASP A 4 -21.74 -11.79 2.54
CA ASP A 4 -21.42 -13.09 1.95
C ASP A 4 -19.94 -13.11 1.56
N TRP A 5 -19.13 -13.72 2.41
CA TRP A 5 -17.69 -13.91 2.19
C TRP A 5 -17.35 -14.56 0.84
N GLN A 6 -18.22 -15.40 0.28
CA GLN A 6 -18.00 -16.01 -1.04
C GLN A 6 -18.22 -15.00 -2.18
N ALA A 7 -19.19 -14.09 -2.03
CA ALA A 7 -19.44 -13.02 -2.98
C ALA A 7 -18.30 -11.99 -2.98
N ASP A 8 -17.84 -11.58 -1.78
CA ASP A 8 -16.71 -10.66 -1.63
C ASP A 8 -15.42 -11.25 -2.24
N ARG A 9 -15.22 -12.57 -2.10
CA ARG A 9 -14.06 -13.26 -2.70
C ARG A 9 -14.13 -13.32 -4.24
N ARG A 10 -15.31 -13.54 -4.83
CA ARG A 10 -15.46 -13.52 -6.30
C ARG A 10 -15.21 -12.11 -6.86
N ALA A 11 -15.76 -11.08 -6.21
CA ALA A 11 -15.54 -9.70 -6.61
C ALA A 11 -14.06 -9.31 -6.62
N VAL A 12 -13.28 -9.79 -5.64
CA VAL A 12 -11.83 -9.57 -5.60
C VAL A 12 -11.10 -10.24 -6.77
N PHE A 13 -11.45 -11.48 -7.12
CA PHE A 13 -10.84 -12.16 -8.27
C PHE A 13 -11.20 -11.49 -9.60
N ASP A 14 -12.46 -11.11 -9.79
CA ASP A 14 -12.90 -10.43 -11.01
C ASP A 14 -12.23 -9.05 -11.14
N ARG A 15 -12.10 -8.31 -10.05
CA ARG A 15 -11.38 -7.03 -10.00
C ARG A 15 -9.90 -7.18 -10.35
N ASP A 16 -9.28 -8.26 -9.90
CA ASP A 16 -7.86 -8.53 -10.11
C ASP A 16 -7.59 -9.31 -11.40
N ASP A 17 -8.59 -9.43 -12.28
CA ASP A 17 -8.55 -10.12 -13.57
C ASP A 17 -8.02 -11.56 -13.47
N HIS A 18 -8.37 -12.24 -12.36
CA HIS A 18 -7.90 -13.60 -12.06
C HIS A 18 -6.38 -13.73 -12.18
N ALA A 19 -5.64 -12.70 -11.76
CA ALA A 19 -4.18 -12.67 -11.77
C ALA A 19 -3.60 -12.34 -10.38
N CYS A 20 -2.41 -12.87 -10.11
CA CYS A 20 -1.63 -12.48 -8.94
C CYS A 20 -1.28 -11.00 -9.02
N ARG A 21 -1.66 -10.21 -8.01
CA ARG A 21 -1.37 -8.77 -7.95
C ARG A 21 0.10 -8.43 -7.76
N TYR A 22 0.93 -9.39 -7.33
CA TYR A 22 2.37 -9.17 -7.18
C TYR A 22 3.17 -9.58 -8.42
N CYS A 23 2.97 -10.81 -8.93
CA CYS A 23 3.81 -11.37 -9.99
C CYS A 23 3.07 -11.60 -11.31
N GLU A 24 1.84 -11.11 -11.42
CA GLU A 24 0.99 -11.16 -12.63
C GLU A 24 0.67 -12.57 -13.15
N THR A 25 1.04 -13.61 -12.41
CA THR A 25 0.69 -14.99 -12.76
C THR A 25 -0.82 -15.17 -12.78
N SER A 26 -1.35 -15.44 -13.96
CA SER A 26 -2.77 -15.75 -14.15
C SER A 26 -3.12 -17.08 -13.48
N GLY A 27 -4.25 -17.09 -12.78
CA GLY A 27 -4.90 -18.35 -12.39
C GLY A 27 -5.58 -18.95 -13.60
N ASP A 28 -5.57 -20.27 -13.69
CA ASP A 28 -6.46 -20.94 -14.63
C ASP A 28 -7.91 -20.73 -14.12
N PRO A 29 -8.83 -20.15 -14.93
CA PRO A 29 -10.22 -19.98 -14.53
C PRO A 29 -10.91 -21.32 -14.22
N ASP A 30 -10.40 -22.43 -14.77
CA ASP A 30 -10.88 -23.79 -14.52
C ASP A 30 -10.17 -24.45 -13.30
N GLU A 31 -9.07 -23.87 -12.79
CA GLU A 31 -8.33 -24.33 -11.61
C GLU A 31 -8.16 -23.21 -10.55
N PRO A 32 -9.26 -22.74 -9.92
CA PRO A 32 -9.27 -21.62 -8.98
C PRO A 32 -8.50 -21.87 -7.67
N THR A 33 -7.93 -23.06 -7.48
CA THR A 33 -7.05 -23.38 -6.35
C THR A 33 -5.66 -22.75 -6.45
N ALA A 34 -5.27 -22.24 -7.63
CA ALA A 34 -3.97 -21.59 -7.82
C ALA A 34 -3.86 -20.20 -7.17
N LEU A 35 -5.00 -19.52 -6.98
CA LEU A 35 -5.09 -18.15 -6.45
C LEU A 35 -5.80 -18.09 -5.10
N ARG A 36 -5.40 -17.12 -4.28
CA ARG A 36 -5.94 -16.88 -2.94
C ARG A 36 -6.16 -15.40 -2.72
N THR A 37 -7.17 -15.07 -1.92
CA THR A 37 -7.37 -13.70 -1.44
C THR A 37 -6.69 -13.52 -0.09
N VAL A 38 -5.88 -12.47 0.04
CA VAL A 38 -5.19 -12.11 1.27
C VAL A 38 -5.51 -10.67 1.68
N PRO A 39 -5.65 -10.38 2.98
CA PRO A 39 -5.71 -9.01 3.46
C PRO A 39 -4.35 -8.32 3.28
N VAL A 40 -4.36 -7.02 3.01
CA VAL A 40 -3.15 -6.19 2.93
C VAL A 40 -3.21 -5.02 3.89
N GLY A 41 -2.10 -4.77 4.58
CA GLY A 41 -1.98 -3.77 5.64
C GLY A 41 -2.68 -4.15 6.96
N ALA A 42 -2.83 -3.18 7.86
CA ALA A 42 -3.37 -3.35 9.22
C ALA A 42 -4.90 -3.53 9.23
N VAL A 43 -5.36 -4.65 8.67
CA VAL A 43 -6.78 -5.01 8.61
C VAL A 43 -7.08 -5.94 9.80
N PRO A 44 -8.13 -5.68 10.59
CA PRO A 44 -8.55 -6.60 11.64
C PRO A 44 -8.82 -7.99 11.06
N LEU A 45 -8.10 -9.01 11.55
CA LEU A 45 -8.29 -10.40 11.14
C LEU A 45 -9.57 -11.01 11.72
N ASP A 46 -10.11 -10.39 12.77
CA ASP A 46 -11.38 -10.75 13.37
C ASP A 46 -12.54 -10.02 12.66
N GLY A 47 -13.42 -10.79 12.01
CA GLY A 47 -14.65 -10.29 11.40
C GLY A 47 -14.66 -10.32 9.87
N THR A 48 -15.58 -9.57 9.26
CA THR A 48 -15.72 -9.50 7.80
C THR A 48 -14.76 -8.46 7.22
N VAL A 49 -13.74 -8.91 6.50
CA VAL A 49 -12.81 -8.03 5.77
C VAL A 49 -13.48 -7.50 4.50
N HIS A 50 -13.42 -6.19 4.29
CA HIS A 50 -13.95 -5.55 3.09
C HIS A 50 -13.04 -5.82 1.87
N GLU A 51 -13.64 -6.00 0.69
CA GLU A 51 -12.92 -6.28 -0.57
C GLU A 51 -11.81 -5.27 -0.90
N SER A 52 -11.97 -4.00 -0.49
CA SER A 52 -10.96 -2.95 -0.70
C SER A 52 -9.62 -3.22 0.00
N ALA A 53 -9.64 -4.10 1.00
CA ALA A 53 -8.50 -4.51 1.80
C ALA A 53 -7.96 -5.90 1.41
N LEU A 54 -8.57 -6.57 0.43
CA LEU A 54 -8.14 -7.87 -0.07
C LEU A 54 -7.43 -7.71 -1.41
N VAL A 55 -6.45 -8.57 -1.69
CA VAL A 55 -5.81 -8.74 -3.00
C VAL A 55 -5.71 -10.21 -3.37
N THR A 56 -5.67 -10.48 -4.66
CA THR A 56 -5.43 -11.80 -5.23
C THR A 56 -3.93 -12.09 -5.34
N VAL A 57 -3.48 -13.23 -4.83
CA VAL A 57 -2.10 -13.69 -4.92
C VAL A 57 -2.03 -15.16 -5.37
N CYS A 58 -1.00 -15.53 -6.10
CA CYS A 58 -0.74 -16.94 -6.43
C CYS A 58 -0.21 -17.70 -5.21
N THR A 59 -0.24 -19.03 -5.29
CA THR A 59 0.24 -19.91 -4.21
C THR A 59 1.67 -19.61 -3.77
N ASP A 60 2.58 -19.26 -4.68
CA ASP A 60 3.96 -18.96 -4.32
C ASP A 60 4.10 -17.61 -3.60
N CYS A 61 3.35 -16.58 -4.03
CA CYS A 61 3.31 -15.29 -3.35
C CYS A 61 2.64 -15.40 -1.99
N PHE A 62 1.59 -16.21 -1.89
CA PHE A 62 0.93 -16.53 -0.63
C PHE A 62 1.90 -17.19 0.37
N ARG A 63 2.66 -18.21 -0.06
CA ARG A 63 3.68 -18.83 0.79
C ARG A 63 4.77 -17.85 1.23
N ARG A 64 5.12 -16.87 0.39
CA ARG A 64 6.07 -15.82 0.76
C ARG A 64 5.53 -14.87 1.83
N LEU A 65 4.22 -14.61 1.84
CA LEU A 65 3.52 -13.77 2.82
C LEU A 65 3.31 -14.48 4.16
N GLU A 66 3.07 -15.79 4.16
CA GLU A 66 2.91 -16.61 5.37
C GLU A 66 4.24 -16.87 6.12
N ALA A 67 5.11 -15.87 6.29
CA ALA A 67 6.38 -16.01 7.01
C ALA A 67 6.23 -16.85 8.30
N PRO A 68 7.23 -17.68 8.66
CA PRO A 68 6.98 -18.96 9.29
C PRO A 68 6.65 -18.82 10.78
N THR A 69 5.39 -18.53 11.12
CA THR A 69 4.96 -18.60 12.51
C THR A 69 4.79 -20.05 12.99
N THR A 70 4.70 -21.04 12.08
CA THR A 70 4.46 -22.45 12.45
C THR A 70 5.00 -23.52 11.49
N ALA A 71 5.84 -23.20 10.50
CA ALA A 71 6.30 -24.21 9.54
C ALA A 71 7.58 -24.90 10.03
N SER A 72 7.45 -26.18 10.33
CA SER A 72 8.52 -27.17 10.52
C SER A 72 9.34 -27.43 9.25
N ASP A 73 9.46 -26.45 8.35
CA ASP A 73 10.29 -26.49 7.13
C ASP A 73 11.71 -26.07 7.49
N GLY A 74 12.38 -26.94 8.26
CA GLY A 74 13.78 -26.78 8.67
C GLY A 74 14.81 -26.86 7.55
N ASP A 75 14.44 -26.57 6.30
CA ASP A 75 15.23 -26.82 5.09
C ASP A 75 15.44 -25.58 4.18
N ALA A 76 14.79 -24.44 4.44
CA ALA A 76 14.71 -23.38 3.42
C ALA A 76 15.95 -22.47 3.29
N LEU A 77 16.68 -22.22 4.38
CA LEU A 77 17.85 -21.33 4.39
C LEU A 77 19.12 -22.09 4.78
N GLU A 78 19.26 -23.29 4.23
CA GLU A 78 20.31 -24.20 4.68
C GLU A 78 21.71 -23.87 4.18
N SER A 79 21.78 -23.14 3.07
CA SER A 79 22.97 -22.95 2.26
C SER A 79 23.27 -21.47 2.02
N ARG A 80 24.54 -21.17 1.70
CA ARG A 80 24.95 -19.83 1.23
C ARG A 80 24.18 -19.39 -0.03
N GLU A 81 23.80 -20.33 -0.90
CA GLU A 81 23.01 -20.06 -2.11
C GLU A 81 21.58 -19.62 -1.76
N SER A 82 20.91 -20.33 -0.84
CA SER A 82 19.57 -19.96 -0.37
C SER A 82 19.57 -18.60 0.30
N LEU A 83 20.58 -18.32 1.12
CA LEU A 83 20.77 -17.03 1.80
C LEU A 83 21.00 -15.89 0.79
N PHE A 84 21.89 -16.10 -0.18
CA PHE A 84 22.10 -15.16 -1.28
C PHE A 84 20.80 -14.91 -2.05
N GLY A 85 20.03 -15.96 -2.33
CA GLY A 85 18.72 -15.89 -2.95
C GLY A 85 17.76 -14.99 -2.18
N LEU A 86 17.68 -15.15 -0.85
CA LEU A 86 16.84 -14.33 0.03
C LEU A 86 17.25 -12.86 0.01
N VAL A 87 18.54 -12.55 0.19
CA VAL A 87 19.05 -11.16 0.19
C VAL A 87 18.79 -10.48 -1.15
N ARG A 88 18.97 -11.21 -2.26
CA ARG A 88 18.61 -10.73 -3.59
C ARG A 88 17.12 -10.46 -3.71
N THR A 89 16.27 -11.36 -3.22
CA THR A 89 14.81 -11.16 -3.20
C THR A 89 14.44 -9.92 -2.40
N ILE A 90 14.98 -9.71 -1.19
CA ILE A 90 14.73 -8.52 -0.38
C ILE A 90 15.09 -7.25 -1.16
N THR A 91 16.28 -7.21 -1.76
CA THR A 91 16.75 -6.03 -2.51
C THR A 91 15.87 -5.73 -3.72
N GLN A 92 15.45 -6.76 -4.47
CA GLN A 92 14.56 -6.60 -5.62
C GLN A 92 13.16 -6.13 -5.18
N THR A 93 12.55 -6.80 -4.20
CA THR A 93 11.21 -6.45 -3.73
C THR A 93 11.18 -5.05 -3.09
N GLN A 94 12.26 -4.61 -2.44
CA GLN A 94 12.41 -3.23 -1.96
C GLN A 94 12.46 -2.21 -3.12
N GLY A 95 13.15 -2.54 -4.21
CA GLY A 95 13.16 -1.72 -5.42
C GLY A 95 11.76 -1.56 -6.05
N ASP A 96 11.01 -2.66 -6.11
CA ASP A 96 9.62 -2.66 -6.58
C ASP A 96 8.73 -1.81 -5.64
N ALA A 97 8.86 -2.01 -4.32
CA ALA A 97 8.11 -1.26 -3.31
C ALA A 97 8.36 0.25 -3.38
N ILE A 98 9.60 0.70 -3.62
CA ILE A 98 9.90 2.13 -3.84
C ILE A 98 9.12 2.68 -5.04
N SER A 99 9.02 1.92 -6.12
CA SER A 99 8.30 2.33 -7.32
C SER A 99 6.80 2.45 -7.05
N ASP A 100 6.23 1.49 -6.33
CA ASP A 100 4.81 1.54 -5.92
C ASP A 100 4.52 2.69 -4.94
N VAL A 101 5.44 2.96 -3.99
CA VAL A 101 5.36 4.10 -3.08
C VAL A 101 5.43 5.42 -3.84
N ALA A 102 6.30 5.55 -4.84
CA ALA A 102 6.37 6.74 -5.67
C ALA A 102 5.07 6.95 -6.47
N ALA A 103 4.50 5.87 -7.02
CA ALA A 103 3.22 5.92 -7.74
C ALA A 103 2.08 6.37 -6.82
N VAL A 104 1.95 5.78 -5.62
CA VAL A 104 0.89 6.17 -4.67
C VAL A 104 1.09 7.60 -4.14
N ALA A 105 2.33 8.05 -3.97
CA ALA A 105 2.62 9.42 -3.52
C ALA A 105 2.30 10.46 -4.60
N SER A 106 2.67 10.20 -5.85
CA SER A 106 2.27 11.02 -7.00
C SER A 106 0.76 11.14 -7.08
N LEU A 107 0.06 10.01 -7.00
CA LEU A 107 -1.40 9.97 -7.02
C LEU A 107 -2.01 10.72 -5.84
N ALA A 108 -1.58 10.41 -4.61
CA ALA A 108 -2.10 11.04 -3.40
C ALA A 108 -1.94 12.56 -3.43
N THR A 109 -0.77 13.06 -3.83
CA THR A 109 -0.50 14.51 -3.90
C THR A 109 -1.31 15.22 -5.00
N SER A 110 -1.76 14.50 -6.04
CA SER A 110 -2.67 15.02 -7.07
C SER A 110 -4.15 15.01 -6.68
N LEU A 111 -4.55 14.29 -5.62
CA LEU A 111 -5.96 14.10 -5.26
C LEU A 111 -6.73 15.41 -4.98
N PRO A 112 -6.20 16.39 -4.22
CA PRO A 112 -6.97 17.61 -3.95
C PRO A 112 -7.32 18.40 -5.22
N GLU A 113 -6.44 18.41 -6.21
CA GLU A 113 -6.68 19.07 -7.50
C GLU A 113 -7.69 18.27 -8.33
N ARG A 114 -7.49 16.96 -8.48
CA ARG A 114 -8.38 16.05 -9.24
C ARG A 114 -9.80 16.00 -8.68
N LEU A 115 -9.97 16.16 -7.38
CA LEU A 115 -11.28 16.18 -6.71
C LEU A 115 -11.87 17.59 -6.53
N GLY A 116 -11.21 18.63 -7.04
CA GLY A 116 -11.70 20.02 -6.96
C GLY A 116 -11.73 20.60 -5.55
N ALA A 117 -10.95 20.07 -4.61
CA ALA A 117 -10.86 20.56 -3.24
C ALA A 117 -10.26 21.98 -3.15
N GLY A 118 -9.55 22.43 -4.20
CA GLY A 118 -9.04 23.80 -4.34
C GLY A 118 -10.06 24.84 -4.85
N ALA A 119 -11.27 24.44 -5.26
CA ALA A 119 -12.26 25.34 -5.89
C ALA A 119 -13.36 25.85 -4.94
N ARG A 120 -13.36 25.45 -3.66
CA ARG A 120 -14.39 25.87 -2.69
C ARG A 120 -14.05 27.16 -1.92
N ASP A 121 -12.85 27.69 -2.09
CA ASP A 121 -12.50 29.04 -1.64
C ASP A 121 -12.81 30.06 -2.73
N GLY A 122 -14.10 30.40 -2.87
CA GLY A 122 -14.52 31.64 -3.53
C GLY A 122 -15.44 31.49 -4.74
N ALA A 123 -16.73 31.20 -4.51
CA ALA A 123 -17.83 31.79 -5.29
C ALA A 123 -19.17 31.52 -4.61
N ASP A 124 -19.53 32.40 -3.66
CA ASP A 124 -20.91 32.84 -3.57
C ASP A 124 -21.32 33.46 -4.92
N ALA A 125 -21.95 32.69 -5.80
CA ALA A 125 -22.66 33.21 -6.96
C ALA A 125 -24.03 32.54 -7.06
N ARG A 126 -24.93 33.13 -6.27
CA ARG A 126 -26.38 33.15 -6.37
C ARG A 126 -26.91 32.85 -7.79
N GLY A 127 -27.81 31.87 -7.85
CA GLY A 127 -29.09 31.88 -8.58
C GLY A 127 -29.10 32.27 -10.07
N ASP A 128 -29.45 31.30 -10.91
CA ASP A 128 -30.51 31.54 -11.90
C ASP A 128 -31.26 30.23 -12.17
N GLU A 129 -32.54 30.21 -11.81
CA GLU A 129 -33.46 29.13 -12.12
C GLU A 129 -33.92 29.36 -13.56
N ASN A 130 -33.51 28.51 -14.50
CA ASN A 130 -34.11 28.49 -15.83
C ASN A 130 -34.53 27.08 -16.19
N GLU A 131 -35.80 26.76 -15.92
CA GLU A 131 -36.51 25.62 -16.49
C GLU A 131 -36.64 25.84 -18.01
N ASN A 132 -35.89 25.06 -18.79
CA ASN A 132 -36.33 24.67 -20.13
C ASN A 132 -35.69 23.33 -20.51
N GLY A 133 -36.54 22.32 -20.59
CA GLY A 133 -36.16 21.02 -21.12
C GLY A 133 -35.91 21.04 -22.62
N ARG A 134 -34.91 20.29 -23.05
CA ARG A 134 -35.04 19.30 -24.12
C ARG A 134 -33.77 18.45 -24.21
N ASP A 135 -34.03 17.17 -24.43
CA ASP A 135 -33.10 16.08 -24.61
C ASP A 135 -32.14 16.36 -25.76
N ASP A 136 -30.89 16.67 -25.42
CA ASP A 136 -29.75 16.39 -26.28
C ASP A 136 -28.68 15.84 -25.33
N ALA A 137 -28.40 14.54 -25.44
CA ALA A 137 -27.23 13.91 -24.86
C ALA A 137 -26.00 14.47 -25.58
N ASP A 138 -25.65 15.70 -25.23
CA ASP A 138 -24.42 16.34 -25.65
C ASP A 138 -23.32 15.74 -24.78
N GLU A 139 -22.64 14.73 -25.33
CA GLU A 139 -21.34 14.20 -24.89
C GLU A 139 -20.27 15.29 -25.03
N SER A 140 -20.50 16.42 -24.37
CA SER A 140 -19.55 17.52 -24.26
C SER A 140 -18.54 17.13 -23.20
N ASP A 141 -17.40 16.62 -23.68
CA ASP A 141 -16.05 17.05 -23.30
C ASP A 141 -15.94 17.85 -22.00
N ALA A 142 -16.27 17.20 -20.88
CA ALA A 142 -15.77 17.60 -19.59
C ALA A 142 -14.49 16.79 -19.38
N ASP A 143 -13.34 17.41 -19.64
CA ASP A 143 -11.99 17.01 -19.21
C ASP A 143 -11.85 16.90 -17.66
N GLY A 144 -12.96 16.67 -16.96
CA GLY A 144 -13.03 16.39 -15.54
C GLY A 144 -13.07 14.89 -15.33
N GLU A 145 -11.97 14.36 -14.82
CA GLU A 145 -11.91 12.96 -14.42
C GLU A 145 -12.97 12.65 -13.36
N ARG A 146 -13.71 11.54 -13.53
CA ARG A 146 -14.77 11.19 -12.59
C ARG A 146 -14.14 10.78 -11.28
N VAL A 147 -14.76 11.19 -10.18
CA VAL A 147 -14.32 10.84 -8.81
C VAL A 147 -14.17 9.32 -8.64
N ASP A 148 -15.02 8.54 -9.30
CA ASP A 148 -14.97 7.08 -9.26
C ASP A 148 -13.71 6.51 -9.93
N ASP A 149 -13.25 7.11 -11.04
CA ASP A 149 -12.04 6.69 -11.74
C ASP A 149 -10.80 6.97 -10.88
N VAL A 150 -10.73 8.18 -10.29
CA VAL A 150 -9.70 8.56 -9.31
C VAL A 150 -9.69 7.61 -8.11
N ALA A 151 -10.87 7.25 -7.61
CA ALA A 151 -11.03 6.34 -6.48
C ALA A 151 -10.57 4.92 -6.81
N VAL A 152 -10.91 4.41 -8.01
CA VAL A 152 -10.47 3.09 -8.48
C VAL A 152 -8.95 3.05 -8.60
N GLU A 153 -8.35 4.06 -9.22
CA GLU A 153 -6.90 4.19 -9.37
C GLU A 153 -6.21 4.24 -8.01
N TYR A 154 -6.68 5.10 -7.11
CA TYR A 154 -6.12 5.25 -5.76
C TYR A 154 -6.15 3.94 -4.97
N ARG A 155 -7.31 3.27 -4.95
CA ARG A 155 -7.46 2.00 -4.24
C ARG A 155 -6.56 0.92 -4.82
N ARG A 156 -6.34 0.91 -6.14
CA ARG A 156 -5.43 -0.03 -6.81
C ARG A 156 -3.98 0.21 -6.34
N HIS A 157 -3.44 1.41 -6.53
CA HIS A 157 -2.07 1.71 -6.10
C HIS A 157 -1.85 1.50 -4.61
N ARG A 158 -2.84 1.84 -3.78
CA ARG A 158 -2.78 1.57 -2.35
C ARG A 158 -2.67 0.07 -2.04
N ARG A 159 -3.44 -0.78 -2.71
CA ARG A 159 -3.37 -2.23 -2.48
C ARG A 159 -2.03 -2.80 -2.95
N ASP A 160 -1.58 -2.37 -4.12
CA ASP A 160 -0.32 -2.84 -4.70
C ASP A 160 0.87 -2.46 -3.77
N VAL A 161 0.95 -1.21 -3.30
CA VAL A 161 2.02 -0.78 -2.37
C VAL A 161 1.95 -1.48 -1.01
N ARG A 162 0.75 -1.75 -0.48
CA ARG A 162 0.59 -2.47 0.79
C ARG A 162 1.03 -3.93 0.64
N LEU A 163 0.67 -4.58 -0.47
CA LEU A 163 1.15 -5.92 -0.79
C LEU A 163 2.68 -5.98 -0.90
N ALA A 164 3.29 -5.01 -1.58
CA ALA A 164 4.74 -4.92 -1.70
C ALA A 164 5.42 -4.76 -0.33
N ILE A 165 4.88 -3.90 0.55
CA ILE A 165 5.35 -3.75 1.94
C ILE A 165 5.24 -5.07 2.70
N ASP A 166 4.07 -5.72 2.67
CA ASP A 166 3.84 -6.97 3.41
C ASP A 166 4.79 -8.11 2.92
N LEU A 167 5.12 -8.15 1.63
CA LEU A 167 6.08 -9.12 1.06
C LEU A 167 7.53 -8.87 1.50
N VAL A 168 7.94 -7.61 1.61
CA VAL A 168 9.24 -7.25 2.16
C VAL A 168 9.30 -7.63 3.64
N ASP A 169 8.25 -7.34 4.40
CA ASP A 169 8.18 -7.66 5.84
C ASP A 169 8.35 -9.15 6.07
N ALA A 170 7.58 -9.96 5.34
CA ALA A 170 7.68 -11.41 5.40
C ALA A 170 9.06 -11.94 4.97
N SER A 171 9.81 -11.18 4.17
CA SER A 171 11.18 -11.54 3.77
C SER A 171 12.22 -11.11 4.80
N LEU A 172 12.00 -9.99 5.49
CA LEU A 172 12.82 -9.54 6.62
C LEU A 172 12.65 -10.44 7.83
N GLU A 173 11.42 -10.88 8.13
CA GLU A 173 11.17 -11.87 9.19
C GLU A 173 11.88 -13.20 8.89
N ARG A 174 11.91 -13.63 7.63
CA ARG A 174 12.68 -14.81 7.22
C ARG A 174 14.19 -14.62 7.36
N LEU A 175 14.69 -13.40 7.17
CA LEU A 175 16.11 -13.08 7.36
C LEU A 175 16.47 -13.07 8.85
N ASP A 176 15.61 -12.50 9.70
CA ASP A 176 15.77 -12.45 11.17
C ASP A 176 15.70 -13.85 11.81
N ALA A 177 14.97 -14.78 11.18
CA ALA A 177 14.88 -16.17 11.63
C ALA A 177 16.11 -17.04 11.27
N VAL A 178 17.14 -16.49 10.61
CA VAL A 178 18.38 -17.23 10.30
C VAL A 178 19.20 -17.42 11.58
N ASP A 179 19.60 -18.66 11.88
CA ASP A 179 20.33 -19.02 13.10
C ASP A 179 21.75 -18.39 13.17
N ASP A 180 22.03 -17.69 14.27
CA ASP A 180 23.31 -17.09 14.68
C ASP A 180 24.45 -18.11 14.87
N GLY A 181 24.22 -19.41 14.75
CA GLY A 181 25.26 -20.44 14.71
C GLY A 181 25.61 -20.96 13.32
N ARG A 182 24.86 -20.55 12.29
CA ARG A 182 24.85 -21.28 11.00
C ARG A 182 25.95 -20.87 10.02
N PHE A 183 26.43 -19.64 10.13
CA PHE A 183 27.42 -19.07 9.22
C PHE A 183 28.59 -18.49 10.01
N ASP A 184 29.71 -18.23 9.34
CA ASP A 184 30.87 -17.61 9.98
C ASP A 184 30.51 -16.19 10.48
N ASP A 185 31.10 -15.74 11.60
CA ASP A 185 30.81 -14.45 12.27
C ASP A 185 30.79 -13.24 11.32
N ASP A 186 31.65 -13.25 10.28
CA ASP A 186 31.74 -12.17 9.31
C ASP A 186 30.51 -12.11 8.37
N VAL A 187 29.98 -13.28 7.99
CA VAL A 187 28.75 -13.38 7.20
C VAL A 187 27.56 -12.93 8.04
N GLN A 188 27.49 -13.34 9.30
CA GLN A 188 26.43 -12.94 10.22
C GLN A 188 26.39 -11.43 10.45
N ARG A 189 27.55 -10.83 10.76
CA ARG A 189 27.66 -9.36 10.88
C ARG A 189 27.22 -8.66 9.60
N SER A 190 27.57 -9.21 8.44
CA SER A 190 27.16 -8.65 7.15
C SER A 190 25.64 -8.78 6.93
N LEU A 191 25.05 -9.92 7.31
CA LEU A 191 23.60 -10.13 7.28
C LEU A 191 22.85 -9.15 8.19
N GLU A 192 23.30 -8.97 9.43
CA GLU A 192 22.74 -7.99 10.38
C GLU A 192 22.70 -6.60 9.74
N THR A 193 23.82 -6.15 9.17
CA THR A 193 23.87 -4.82 8.54
C THR A 193 22.96 -4.70 7.31
N VAL A 194 22.76 -5.77 6.53
CA VAL A 194 21.79 -5.80 5.42
C VAL A 194 20.36 -5.71 5.96
N GLY A 195 20.05 -6.51 6.99
CA GLY A 195 18.75 -6.52 7.66
C GLY A 195 18.39 -5.16 8.25
N GLU A 196 19.31 -4.51 8.95
CA GLU A 196 19.14 -3.16 9.49
C GLU A 196 18.84 -2.13 8.40
N ALA A 197 19.64 -2.10 7.32
CA ALA A 197 19.44 -1.16 6.22
C ALA A 197 18.10 -1.38 5.51
N ALA A 198 17.71 -2.65 5.31
CA ALA A 198 16.43 -2.98 4.71
C ALA A 198 15.24 -2.63 5.62
N ALA A 199 15.36 -2.86 6.94
CA ALA A 199 14.34 -2.47 7.92
C ALA A 199 14.19 -0.94 8.04
N GLU A 200 15.29 -0.20 7.96
CA GLU A 200 15.29 1.27 7.93
C GLU A 200 14.57 1.81 6.69
N LEU A 201 14.91 1.27 5.51
CA LEU A 201 14.23 1.62 4.26
C LEU A 201 12.74 1.31 4.37
N GLN A 202 12.40 0.12 4.84
CA GLN A 202 11.01 -0.31 5.00
C GLN A 202 10.21 0.59 5.94
N THR A 203 10.83 1.02 7.05
CA THR A 203 10.22 2.00 7.98
C THR A 203 9.94 3.33 7.28
N THR A 204 10.87 3.79 6.44
CA THR A 204 10.70 5.01 5.64
C THR A 204 9.57 4.86 4.63
N LEU A 205 9.50 3.75 3.90
CA LEU A 205 8.44 3.47 2.93
C LEU A 205 7.04 3.43 3.60
N ARG A 206 6.91 2.75 4.74
CA ARG A 206 5.64 2.74 5.50
C ARG A 206 5.22 4.14 5.92
N ARG A 207 6.16 4.95 6.42
CA ARG A 207 5.90 6.35 6.81
C ARG A 207 5.39 7.18 5.64
N ILE A 208 5.96 7.01 4.45
CA ILE A 208 5.48 7.68 3.24
C ILE A 208 4.04 7.25 2.94
N VAL A 209 3.75 5.95 2.92
CA VAL A 209 2.39 5.43 2.64
C VAL A 209 1.37 5.94 3.65
N GLU A 210 1.71 6.00 4.94
CA GLU A 210 0.82 6.56 5.98
C GLU A 210 0.50 8.04 5.75
N ARG A 211 1.50 8.84 5.33
CA ARG A 211 1.30 10.24 4.94
C ARG A 211 0.44 10.35 3.69
N CYS A 212 0.67 9.51 2.68
CA CYS A 212 -0.18 9.45 1.47
C CYS A 212 -1.62 9.09 1.81
N GLU A 213 -1.86 8.18 2.75
CA GLU A 213 -3.19 7.81 3.25
C GLU A 213 -3.85 8.91 4.09
N THR A 214 -3.08 9.84 4.63
CA THR A 214 -3.61 11.03 5.33
C THR A 214 -4.25 12.01 4.35
N VAL A 215 -3.84 12.01 3.08
CA VAL A 215 -4.39 12.93 2.07
C VAL A 215 -5.89 12.69 1.81
N PRO A 216 -6.38 11.47 1.47
CA PRO A 216 -7.81 11.20 1.37
C PRO A 216 -8.57 11.53 2.66
N ALA A 217 -7.99 11.26 3.84
CA ALA A 217 -8.63 11.59 5.11
C ALA A 217 -8.83 13.11 5.28
N GLY A 218 -7.85 13.91 4.87
CA GLY A 218 -7.96 15.38 4.81
C GLY A 218 -9.02 15.87 3.82
N LEU A 219 -9.34 15.08 2.80
CA LEU A 219 -10.43 15.30 1.84
C LEU A 219 -11.78 14.74 2.33
N GLY A 220 -11.85 14.22 3.56
CA GLY A 220 -13.05 13.60 4.12
C GLY A 220 -13.40 12.27 3.48
N ARG A 221 -12.40 11.51 3.01
CA ARG A 221 -12.53 10.21 2.36
C ARG A 221 -11.78 9.14 3.14
N CYS A 222 -12.31 7.92 3.17
CA CYS A 222 -11.62 6.79 3.78
C CYS A 222 -10.39 6.42 2.95
N HIS A 223 -9.25 6.29 3.59
CA HIS A 223 -8.01 5.93 2.90
C HIS A 223 -8.02 4.50 2.33
N GLY A 224 -8.94 3.61 2.74
CA GLY A 224 -9.01 2.25 2.19
C GLY A 224 -10.04 2.05 1.08
N CYS A 225 -11.31 2.37 1.35
CA CYS A 225 -12.40 2.19 0.39
C CYS A 225 -12.73 3.47 -0.40
N PHE A 226 -12.17 4.62 -0.03
CA PHE A 226 -12.44 5.93 -0.63
C PHE A 226 -13.88 6.44 -0.46
N GLU A 227 -14.68 5.77 0.36
CA GLU A 227 -16.01 6.24 0.74
C GLU A 227 -15.92 7.54 1.57
N PRO A 228 -16.91 8.44 1.45
CA PRO A 228 -17.00 9.61 2.31
C PRO A 228 -16.97 9.23 3.79
N LEU A 229 -16.17 9.94 4.57
CA LEU A 229 -16.17 9.85 6.02
C LEU A 229 -17.27 10.74 6.59
N PRO A 230 -17.93 10.33 7.69
CA PRO A 230 -18.90 11.18 8.37
C PRO A 230 -18.25 12.50 8.78
N GLN A 231 -18.63 13.61 8.14
CA GLN A 231 -18.22 14.94 8.54
C GLN A 231 -19.10 15.40 9.70
N GLU A 232 -18.93 14.84 10.90
CA GLU A 232 -19.56 15.46 12.07
C GLU A 232 -18.75 16.70 12.45
N ALA A 233 -19.21 17.86 11.99
CA ALA A 233 -18.72 19.17 12.41
C ALA A 233 -18.70 19.25 13.94
N GLY A 234 -17.52 19.11 14.53
CA GLY A 234 -17.30 19.22 15.97
C GLY A 234 -17.41 17.94 16.80
N LYS A 235 -17.53 16.74 16.20
CA LYS A 235 -17.44 15.45 16.92
C LYS A 235 -16.48 14.48 16.25
N THR A 236 -15.23 14.57 16.67
CA THR A 236 -14.11 13.66 16.36
C THR A 236 -14.24 12.31 17.06
N GLU A 237 -15.33 11.56 16.85
CA GLU A 237 -15.49 10.24 17.51
C GLU A 237 -15.61 9.06 16.55
N THR A 238 -15.57 9.28 15.22
CA THR A 238 -15.50 8.14 14.30
C THR A 238 -14.04 7.74 14.12
N THR A 239 -13.57 6.75 14.90
CA THR A 239 -12.20 6.23 14.83
C THR A 239 -11.98 5.28 13.64
N ALA A 240 -13.05 4.74 13.03
CA ALA A 240 -12.98 3.79 11.93
C ALA A 240 -14.06 4.02 10.85
N CYS A 241 -13.72 3.73 9.61
CA CYS A 241 -14.64 3.79 8.47
C CYS A 241 -15.78 2.78 8.62
N GLN A 242 -17.03 3.23 8.50
CA GLN A 242 -18.20 2.37 8.63
C GLN A 242 -18.32 1.33 7.50
N THR A 243 -17.74 1.60 6.32
CA THR A 243 -17.82 0.71 5.16
C THR A 243 -16.80 -0.43 5.24
N CYS A 244 -15.54 -0.09 5.49
CA CYS A 244 -14.43 -1.06 5.45
C CYS A 244 -13.77 -1.35 6.80
N GLY A 245 -14.18 -0.69 7.87
CA GLY A 245 -13.68 -0.92 9.23
C GLY A 245 -12.29 -0.39 9.52
N LEU A 246 -11.57 0.16 8.53
CA LEU A 246 -10.22 0.70 8.73
C LEU A 246 -10.25 1.97 9.57
N GLU A 247 -9.23 2.13 10.41
CA GLU A 247 -9.05 3.34 11.21
C GLU A 247 -8.94 4.59 10.35
N VAL A 248 -9.55 5.68 10.79
CA VAL A 248 -9.44 6.96 10.09
C VAL A 248 -8.06 7.56 10.35
N ARG A 249 -7.36 7.98 9.30
CA ARG A 249 -6.05 8.63 9.45
C ARG A 249 -6.21 9.99 10.15
N GLU A 250 -5.39 10.22 11.15
CA GLU A 250 -5.38 11.46 11.91
C GLU A 250 -4.88 12.61 11.03
N THR A 251 -5.60 13.74 11.08
CA THR A 251 -5.27 14.94 10.30
C THR A 251 -4.85 16.11 11.18
N ALA A 252 -4.86 15.95 12.51
CA ALA A 252 -4.68 17.04 13.47
C ALA A 252 -3.34 17.76 13.29
N ASP A 253 -2.24 17.02 13.18
CA ASP A 253 -0.89 17.56 12.97
C ASP A 253 -0.72 18.33 11.65
N TRP A 254 -1.65 18.11 10.72
CA TRP A 254 -1.62 18.73 9.39
C TRP A 254 -2.63 19.87 9.26
N ARG A 255 -3.37 20.24 10.31
CA ARG A 255 -4.34 21.35 10.24
C ARG A 255 -3.66 22.70 10.45
N ARG A 256 -4.17 23.72 9.76
CA ARG A 256 -3.89 25.13 10.05
C ARG A 256 -4.79 25.61 11.19
N ASP A 257 -4.55 26.83 11.64
CA ASP A 257 -5.33 27.46 12.72
C ASP A 257 -6.82 27.65 12.35
N ASP A 258 -7.15 27.68 11.05
CA ASP A 258 -8.52 27.73 10.53
C ASP A 258 -9.23 26.36 10.52
N GLY A 259 -8.53 25.29 10.92
CA GLY A 259 -9.04 23.92 10.95
C GLY A 259 -8.95 23.17 9.61
N ALA A 260 -8.57 23.82 8.52
CA ALA A 260 -8.36 23.18 7.22
C ALA A 260 -7.00 22.46 7.17
N VAL A 261 -6.91 21.41 6.36
CA VAL A 261 -5.66 20.65 6.19
C VAL A 261 -4.68 21.43 5.32
N ALA A 262 -3.46 21.57 5.82
CA ALA A 262 -2.30 22.13 5.14
C ALA A 262 -1.65 21.10 4.21
N PHE A 263 -2.30 20.85 3.07
CA PHE A 263 -1.79 19.90 2.07
C PHE A 263 -0.38 20.24 1.59
N ASP A 264 -0.03 21.52 1.46
CA ASP A 264 1.34 21.96 1.12
C ASP A 264 2.38 21.40 2.09
N ARG A 265 2.12 21.45 3.41
CA ARG A 265 3.02 20.89 4.42
C ARG A 265 3.10 19.37 4.36
N LEU A 266 1.95 18.72 4.18
CA LEU A 266 1.88 17.26 4.05
C LEU A 266 2.65 16.79 2.79
N PHE A 267 2.50 17.51 1.68
CA PHE A 267 3.18 17.19 0.41
C PHE A 267 4.68 17.42 0.51
N SER A 268 5.13 18.51 1.14
CA SER A 268 6.55 18.70 1.46
C SER A 268 7.10 17.55 2.28
N ALA A 269 6.39 17.12 3.33
CA ALA A 269 6.83 16.00 4.16
C ALA A 269 6.86 14.65 3.40
N ILE A 270 5.93 14.40 2.48
CA ILE A 270 5.97 13.22 1.60
C ILE A 270 7.20 13.29 0.68
N ASN A 271 7.45 14.44 0.07
CA ASN A 271 8.57 14.65 -0.84
C ASN A 271 9.93 14.56 -0.14
N ASP A 272 10.07 15.12 1.06
CA ASP A 272 11.30 15.05 1.85
C ASP A 272 11.65 13.59 2.18
N ASP A 273 10.65 12.80 2.59
CA ASP A 273 10.84 11.36 2.83
C ASP A 273 11.23 10.62 1.55
N LEU A 274 10.53 10.87 0.43
CA LEU A 274 10.86 10.26 -0.88
C LEU A 274 12.29 10.60 -1.33
N GLN A 275 12.76 11.82 -1.08
CA GLN A 275 14.12 12.24 -1.41
C GLN A 275 15.17 11.60 -0.49
N SER A 276 14.80 11.21 0.73
CA SER A 276 15.70 10.50 1.64
C SER A 276 15.85 9.01 1.30
N ALA A 277 14.81 8.36 0.78
CA ALA A 277 14.79 6.93 0.48
C ALA A 277 15.95 6.43 -0.43
N PRO A 278 16.36 7.16 -1.51
CA PRO A 278 17.49 6.77 -2.34
C PRO A 278 18.80 6.53 -1.57
N SER A 279 19.07 7.34 -0.54
CA SER A 279 20.30 7.19 0.26
C SER A 279 20.33 5.86 1.03
N THR A 280 19.19 5.44 1.57
CA THR A 280 19.03 4.14 2.24
C THR A 280 19.06 2.99 1.23
N THR A 281 18.47 3.17 0.03
CA THR A 281 18.55 2.18 -1.06
C THR A 281 19.98 1.95 -1.54
N THR A 282 20.77 3.01 -1.69
CA THR A 282 22.20 2.90 -2.02
C THR A 282 22.94 2.13 -0.94
N THR A 283 22.73 2.49 0.33
CA THR A 283 23.33 1.79 1.48
C THR A 283 22.98 0.30 1.49
N LEU A 284 21.71 -0.05 1.28
CA LEU A 284 21.25 -1.44 1.20
C LEU A 284 21.95 -2.19 0.06
N THR A 285 22.02 -1.58 -1.13
CA THR A 285 22.63 -2.21 -2.32
C THR A 285 24.12 -2.45 -2.13
N GLU A 286 24.84 -1.49 -1.54
CA GLU A 286 26.26 -1.63 -1.21
C GLU A 286 26.52 -2.76 -0.23
N ARG A 287 25.74 -2.83 0.87
CA ARG A 287 25.84 -3.89 1.88
C ARG A 287 25.49 -5.27 1.30
N ALA A 288 24.42 -5.36 0.51
CA ALA A 288 24.02 -6.60 -0.15
C ALA A 288 25.09 -7.09 -1.14
N THR A 289 25.74 -6.18 -1.88
CA THR A 289 26.84 -6.50 -2.80
C THR A 289 28.06 -7.00 -2.05
N ALA A 290 28.42 -6.38 -0.92
CA ALA A 290 29.52 -6.81 -0.09
C ALA A 290 29.28 -8.22 0.48
N LEU A 291 28.06 -8.49 0.97
CA LEU A 291 27.67 -9.82 1.44
C LEU A 291 27.67 -10.86 0.31
N ALA A 292 27.18 -10.51 -0.88
CA ALA A 292 27.20 -11.40 -2.05
C ALA A 292 28.62 -11.86 -2.41
N ALA A 293 29.60 -10.96 -2.32
CA ALA A 293 31.00 -11.29 -2.57
C ALA A 293 31.56 -12.28 -1.53
N GLN A 294 31.11 -12.19 -0.27
CA GLN A 294 31.51 -13.14 0.78
C GLN A 294 30.85 -14.51 0.60
N LEU A 295 29.58 -14.56 0.19
CA LEU A 295 28.84 -15.82 0.02
C LEU A 295 29.30 -16.64 -1.20
N THR A 296 29.93 -15.98 -2.18
CA THR A 296 30.41 -16.60 -3.43
C THR A 296 31.92 -16.89 -3.45
N ALA A 297 32.66 -16.49 -2.41
CA ALA A 297 34.07 -16.79 -2.20
C ALA A 297 34.27 -18.16 -1.53
#